data_AF-K0IL33-F1
#
_entry.id   AF-K0IL33-F1
#
_cell.length_a   1.000
_cell.length_b   1.000
_cell.length_c   1.000
_cell.angle_alpha   90.00
_cell.angle_beta   90.00
_cell.angle_gamma   90.00
#
_symmetry.space_group_name_H-M   'P 1'
#
loop_
_entity.id
_entity.type
_entity.pdbx_description
1 polymer ?
#
loop_
_entity_poly.entity_id
_entity_poly.type
_entity_poly.pdbx_seq_one_letter_code
_entity_poly.pdbx_strand_id
1 'polypeptide(L)'
;MRPLLTREESELSIMQALIRMSTRRTLEAKLGRTLYSTTVYENVKRVTISLLFANGGENDATTYLMVSFEKDANHEEIITTKILPFLRNAGRQQGQ
;
A
#
# COMPACT_ATOMS: atom_id res chain seq x y z
N MET A 1 -22.77 5.90 2.54
CA MET A 1 -21.50 6.65 2.44
C MET A 1 -21.35 7.11 1.00
N ARG A 2 -21.08 8.39 0.73
CA ARG A 2 -20.88 8.92 -0.64
C ARG A 2 -19.39 8.83 -0.99
N PRO A 3 -19.01 8.24 -2.14
CA PRO A 3 -17.60 8.22 -2.57
C PRO A 3 -17.01 9.62 -2.66
N LEU A 4 -15.78 9.80 -2.18
CA LEU A 4 -15.06 11.08 -2.27
C LEU A 4 -14.56 11.39 -3.68
N LEU A 5 -14.42 10.37 -4.52
CA LEU A 5 -13.93 10.47 -5.90
C LEU A 5 -14.93 9.80 -6.84
N THR A 6 -15.00 10.30 -8.08
CA THR A 6 -15.62 9.56 -9.20
C THR A 6 -14.77 8.34 -9.58
N ARG A 7 -15.26 7.56 -10.55
CA ARG A 7 -14.53 6.41 -11.08
C ARG A 7 -13.24 6.84 -11.76
N GLU A 8 -13.30 7.86 -12.59
CA GLU A 8 -12.16 8.42 -13.35
C GLU A 8 -11.13 9.03 -12.40
N GLU A 9 -11.58 9.77 -11.39
CA GLU A 9 -10.72 10.32 -10.35
C GLU A 9 -10.06 9.20 -9.51
N SER A 10 -10.78 8.10 -9.27
CA SER A 10 -10.22 6.93 -8.58
C SER A 10 -9.15 6.24 -9.42
N GLU A 11 -9.37 6.05 -10.71
CA GLU A 11 -8.38 5.52 -11.65
C GLU A 11 -7.13 6.40 -11.71
N LEU A 12 -7.30 7.72 -11.79
CA LEU A 12 -6.18 8.67 -11.73
C LEU A 12 -5.43 8.57 -10.39
N SER A 13 -6.15 8.49 -9.28
CA SER A 13 -5.55 8.35 -7.95
C SER A 13 -4.75 7.06 -7.80
N ILE A 14 -5.22 5.96 -8.41
CA ILE A 14 -4.50 4.69 -8.48
C ILE A 14 -3.20 4.88 -9.28
N MET A 15 -3.24 5.48 -10.48
CA MET A 15 -2.03 5.73 -11.26
C MET A 15 -1.01 6.58 -10.51
N GLN A 16 -1.45 7.65 -9.84
CA GLN A 16 -0.56 8.48 -9.02
C GLN A 16 0.08 7.69 -7.86
N ALA A 17 -0.65 6.76 -7.24
CA ALA A 17 -0.11 5.91 -6.18
C ALA A 17 0.96 4.95 -6.71
N LEU A 18 0.74 4.36 -7.88
CA LEU A 18 1.71 3.47 -8.53
C LEU A 18 3.00 4.22 -8.92
N ILE A 19 2.88 5.43 -9.48
CA ILE A 19 4.03 6.30 -9.77
C ILE A 19 4.81 6.58 -8.48
N ARG A 20 4.12 6.97 -7.39
CA ARG A 20 4.76 7.22 -6.08
C ARG A 20 5.49 6.02 -5.51
N MET A 21 5.01 4.80 -5.74
CA MET A 21 5.72 3.58 -5.29
C MET A 21 6.93 3.30 -6.19
N SER A 22 6.75 3.40 -7.51
CA SER A 22 7.82 3.16 -8.48
C SER A 22 9.01 4.12 -8.26
N THR A 23 8.74 5.41 -8.06
CA THR A 23 9.80 6.39 -7.81
C THR A 23 10.53 6.13 -6.50
N ARG A 24 9.84 5.72 -5.43
CA ARG A 24 10.48 5.35 -4.15
C ARG A 24 11.37 4.12 -4.28
N ARG A 25 11.00 3.13 -5.09
CA ARG A 25 11.83 1.93 -5.35
C ARG A 25 13.24 2.28 -5.82
N THR A 26 13.40 3.38 -6.57
CA THR A 26 14.71 3.83 -7.06
C THR A 26 15.71 4.19 -5.94
N LEU A 27 15.23 4.44 -4.72
CA LEU A 27 16.06 4.79 -3.56
C LEU A 27 16.27 3.62 -2.59
N GLU A 28 15.65 2.45 -2.84
CA GLU A 28 15.68 1.32 -1.90
C GLU A 28 17.08 0.72 -1.71
N ALA A 29 17.98 0.89 -2.69
CA ALA A 29 19.38 0.50 -2.56
C ALA A 29 20.11 1.22 -1.41
N LYS A 30 19.62 2.40 -1.00
CA LYS A 30 20.22 3.21 0.09
C LYS A 30 19.33 3.27 1.33
N LEU A 31 18.02 3.38 1.15
CA LEU A 31 17.07 3.61 2.25
C LEU A 31 16.45 2.31 2.79
N GLY A 32 16.72 1.17 2.15
CA GLY A 32 16.02 -0.08 2.40
C GLY A 32 14.67 -0.15 1.67
N ARG A 33 14.05 -1.34 1.69
CA ARG A 33 12.80 -1.61 0.97
C ARG A 33 11.64 -0.76 1.49
N THR A 34 10.82 -0.22 0.58
CA THR A 34 9.61 0.52 0.93
C THR A 34 8.60 -0.44 1.57
N LEU A 35 8.27 -0.21 2.85
CA LEU A 35 7.27 -1.02 3.55
C LEU A 35 5.84 -0.65 3.13
N TYR A 36 5.56 0.65 3.06
CA TYR A 36 4.32 1.24 2.55
C TYR A 36 4.52 2.73 2.28
N SER A 37 3.57 3.35 1.57
CA SER A 37 3.45 4.79 1.41
C SER A 37 2.12 5.27 1.95
N THR A 38 2.11 6.40 2.66
CA THR A 38 0.89 7.08 3.10
C THR A 38 0.77 8.46 2.45
N THR A 39 -0.46 8.87 2.15
CA THR A 39 -0.82 10.25 1.83
C THR A 39 -2.00 10.65 2.71
N VAL A 40 -1.83 11.73 3.48
CA VAL A 40 -2.85 12.27 4.38
C VAL A 40 -3.49 13.47 3.70
N TYR A 41 -4.77 13.35 3.37
CA TYR A 41 -5.63 14.46 2.96
C TYR A 41 -6.48 14.87 4.15
N GLU A 42 -6.99 16.10 4.16
CA GLU A 42 -7.87 16.60 5.22
C GLU A 42 -9.10 15.70 5.46
N ASN A 43 -9.59 15.04 4.40
CA ASN A 43 -10.81 14.24 4.44
C ASN A 43 -10.58 12.72 4.42
N VAL A 44 -9.37 12.23 4.12
CA VAL A 44 -9.08 10.78 3.99
C VAL A 44 -7.58 10.51 4.10
N LYS A 45 -7.20 9.37 4.68
CA LYS A 45 -5.82 8.87 4.63
C LYS A 45 -5.75 7.71 3.65
N ARG A 46 -4.84 7.75 2.70
CA ARG A 46 -4.64 6.68 1.72
C ARG A 46 -3.28 6.04 1.88
N VAL A 47 -3.27 4.72 1.89
CA VAL A 47 -2.06 3.92 2.06
C VAL A 47 -1.91 2.95 0.90
N THR A 48 -0.69 2.82 0.43
CA THR A 48 -0.29 1.88 -0.63
C THR A 48 0.78 0.96 -0.07
N ILE A 49 0.50 -0.33 -0.03
CA ILE A 49 1.37 -1.36 0.53
C ILE A 49 1.78 -2.29 -0.61
N SER A 50 3.08 -2.53 -0.74
CA SER A 50 3.59 -3.51 -1.72
C SER A 50 3.38 -4.93 -1.20
N LEU A 51 2.82 -5.81 -2.02
CA LEU A 51 2.60 -7.23 -1.69
C LEU A 51 3.81 -8.11 -2.06
N LEU A 52 4.95 -7.52 -2.45
CA LEU A 52 6.19 -8.24 -2.78
C LEU A 52 6.67 -9.17 -1.66
N PHE A 53 6.23 -8.98 -0.41
CA PHE A 53 6.57 -9.83 0.73
C PHE A 53 5.90 -11.22 0.69
N ALA A 54 4.87 -11.43 -0.13
CA ALA A 54 4.04 -12.64 -0.07
C ALA A 54 4.53 -13.79 -0.96
N ASN A 55 5.25 -13.52 -2.04
CA ASN A 55 5.37 -14.51 -3.12
C ASN A 55 6.78 -15.10 -3.33
N GLY A 56 7.79 -14.73 -2.53
CA GLY A 56 9.11 -15.38 -2.53
C GLY A 56 9.87 -15.44 -3.88
N GLY A 57 9.37 -14.79 -4.93
CA GLY A 57 9.85 -14.95 -6.29
C GLY A 57 9.93 -13.62 -7.03
N GLU A 58 10.95 -13.53 -7.88
CA GLU A 58 11.28 -12.42 -8.79
C GLU A 58 10.26 -12.26 -9.94
N ASN A 59 8.96 -12.44 -9.68
CA ASN A 59 7.95 -12.10 -10.69
C ASN A 59 7.64 -10.60 -10.66
N ASP A 60 7.91 -9.96 -11.80
CA ASP A 60 7.97 -8.53 -12.08
C ASP A 60 6.65 -7.76 -11.84
N ALA A 61 5.54 -8.47 -11.62
CA ALA A 61 4.23 -7.89 -11.37
C ALA A 61 4.10 -7.43 -9.90
N THR A 62 4.57 -6.22 -9.62
CA THR A 62 4.40 -5.61 -8.29
C THR A 62 2.91 -5.37 -8.01
N THR A 63 2.30 -6.24 -7.21
CA THR A 63 0.92 -6.06 -6.75
C THR A 63 0.90 -5.13 -5.54
N TYR A 64 -0.03 -4.18 -5.52
CA TYR A 64 -0.19 -3.24 -4.41
C TYR A 64 -1.57 -3.37 -3.77
N LEU A 65 -1.60 -3.37 -2.44
CA LEU A 65 -2.82 -3.17 -1.66
C LEU A 65 -3.00 -1.67 -1.39
N MET A 66 -4.15 -1.13 -1.80
CA MET A 66 -4.52 0.25 -1.51
C MET A 66 -5.63 0.29 -0.47
N VAL A 67 -5.40 1.01 0.63
CA VAL A 67 -6.33 1.13 1.75
C VAL A 67 -6.66 2.60 1.98
N SER A 68 -7.94 2.91 2.18
CA SER A 68 -8.38 4.23 2.63
C SER A 68 -8.86 4.13 4.07
N PHE A 69 -8.47 5.10 4.89
CA PHE A 69 -8.89 5.25 6.27
C PHE A 69 -9.63 6.58 6.46
N GLU A 70 -10.60 6.57 7.36
CA GLU A 70 -11.22 7.79 7.87
C GLU A 70 -10.16 8.77 8.41
N LYS A 71 -10.44 10.07 8.31
CA LYS A 71 -9.52 11.12 8.78
C LYS A 71 -9.11 10.97 10.25
N ASP A 72 -10.00 10.44 11.09
CA ASP A 72 -9.77 10.31 12.53
C ASP A 72 -9.20 8.94 12.92
N ALA A 73 -9.03 8.02 11.96
CA ALA A 73 -8.47 6.70 12.24
C ALA A 73 -6.97 6.75 12.58
N ASN A 74 -6.56 5.94 13.56
CA ASN A 74 -5.16 5.65 13.85
C ASN A 74 -4.59 4.67 12.81
N HIS A 75 -4.41 5.16 11.59
CA HIS A 75 -3.96 4.35 10.46
C HIS A 75 -2.62 3.65 10.73
N GLU A 76 -1.67 4.29 11.42
CA GLU A 76 -0.36 3.72 11.70
C GLU A 76 -0.44 2.47 12.57
N GLU A 77 -1.21 2.52 13.66
CA GLU A 77 -1.45 1.35 14.53
C GLU A 77 -2.14 0.23 13.74
N ILE A 78 -3.17 0.54 12.95
CA ILE A 78 -3.89 -0.48 12.15
C ILE A 78 -2.95 -1.14 11.14
N ILE A 79 -2.11 -0.36 10.46
CA ILE A 79 -1.17 -0.88 9.46
C ILE A 79 -0.13 -1.77 10.13
N THR A 80 0.51 -1.29 11.21
CA THR A 80 1.64 -1.95 11.85
C THR A 80 1.24 -3.16 12.69
N THR A 81 0.08 -3.14 13.34
CA THR A 81 -0.37 -4.21 14.24
C THR A 81 -1.34 -5.20 13.60
N LYS A 82 -2.03 -4.83 12.52
CA LYS A 82 -3.05 -5.68 11.87
C LYS A 82 -2.68 -6.03 10.44
N ILE A 83 -2.55 -5.03 9.55
CA ILE A 83 -2.42 -5.28 8.11
C ILE A 83 -1.07 -5.92 7.76
N LEU A 84 0.05 -5.32 8.15
CA LEU A 84 1.37 -5.87 7.84
C LEU A 84 1.60 -7.26 8.46
N PRO A 85 1.23 -7.51 9.73
CA PRO A 85 1.32 -8.87 10.30
C PRO A 85 0.45 -9.88 9.55
N PHE A 86 -0.78 -9.53 9.18
CA PHE A 86 -1.66 -10.40 8.40
C PHE A 86 -1.05 -10.76 7.03
N LEU A 87 -0.57 -9.76 6.28
CA LEU A 87 0.01 -9.99 4.94
C LEU A 87 1.26 -10.87 5.01
N ARG A 88 2.10 -10.70 6.04
CA ARG A 88 3.27 -11.56 6.27
C ARG A 88 2.90 -13.01 6.54
N ASN A 89 1.82 -13.25 7.28
CA ASN A 89 1.35 -14.61 7.58
C ASN A 89 0.66 -15.24 6.36
N ALA A 90 -0.15 -14.47 5.62
CA ALA A 90 -0.83 -14.94 4.42
C ALA A 90 0.17 -15.40 3.33
N GLY A 91 1.27 -14.66 3.14
CA GLY A 91 2.33 -15.06 2.21
C GLY A 91 3.06 -16.35 2.60
N ARG A 92 3.18 -16.63 3.91
CA ARG A 92 3.83 -17.86 4.40
C ARG A 92 2.98 -19.12 4.21
N GLN A 93 1.65 -18.99 4.16
CA GLN A 93 0.74 -20.12 3.99
C GLN A 93 0.60 -20.60 2.53
N GLN A 94 1.04 -19.81 1.55
CA GLN A 94 1.01 -20.20 0.13
C GLN A 94 2.28 -20.95 -0.33
N GLY A 95 3.26 -21.14 0.57
CA GLY A 95 4.51 -21.86 0.31
C GLY A 95 4.62 -23.24 0.96
N GLN A 96 3.51 -23.82 1.42
CA GLN A 96 3.41 -25.20 1.90
C GLN A 96 2.52 -26.04 0.99
#